data_AF-A0A1Q6M4D6-F1
#
_entry.id   AF-A0A1Q6M4D6-F1
#
_cell.length_a   1.000
_cell.length_b   1.000
_cell.length_c   1.000
_cell.angle_alpha   90.00
_cell.angle_beta   90.00
_cell.angle_gamma   90.00
#
_symmetry.space_group_name_H-M   'P 1'
#
loop_
_entity.id
_entity.type
_entity.pdbx_description
1 polymer ?
#
loop_
_entity_poly.entity_id
_entity_poly.type
_entity_poly.pdbx_seq_one_letter_code
_entity_poly.pdbx_strand_id
1 'polypeptide(L)'
;MKKSIKVISTLLLAIMLVASIAGTVLAVDPNTVLNGLNGNGNVQTNDLTKVGNNIVTIIQVVGIVIAVIVLLVIGIKYMMGSASEKAEYKKTMIPYIVGAVLIFAGTSLVRVIYSLSTSVSTK
;
A
#
# COMPACT_ATOMS: atom_id res chain seq x y z
N MET A 1 -3.33 21.49 43.64
CA MET A 1 -2.42 21.63 42.48
C MET A 1 -2.48 20.46 41.50
N LYS A 2 -2.37 19.18 41.92
CA LYS A 2 -2.36 18.03 40.98
C LYS A 2 -3.64 17.81 40.14
N LYS A 3 -4.83 18.17 40.64
CA LYS A 3 -6.08 18.05 39.87
C LYS A 3 -6.22 19.17 38.83
N SER A 4 -6.01 20.42 39.22
CA SER A 4 -6.04 21.57 38.31
C SER A 4 -5.00 21.49 37.20
N ILE A 5 -3.78 21.00 37.50
CA ILE A 5 -2.73 20.81 36.49
C ILE A 5 -3.10 19.71 35.48
N LYS A 6 -3.78 18.63 35.93
CA LYS A 6 -4.28 17.58 35.04
C LYS A 6 -5.39 18.11 34.14
N VAL A 7 -6.34 18.87 34.68
CA VAL A 7 -7.44 19.45 33.89
C VAL A 7 -6.91 20.43 32.84
N ILE A 8 -5.97 21.29 33.19
CA ILE A 8 -5.33 22.22 32.26
C ILE A 8 -4.57 21.47 31.16
N SER A 9 -3.81 20.43 31.52
CA SER A 9 -3.06 19.62 30.55
C SER A 9 -3.98 18.86 29.59
N THR A 10 -5.09 18.28 30.07
CA THR A 10 -6.08 17.61 29.23
C THR A 10 -6.78 18.58 28.28
N LEU A 11 -7.11 19.80 28.75
CA LEU A 11 -7.73 20.82 27.91
C LEU A 11 -6.79 21.31 26.79
N LEU A 12 -5.50 21.47 27.10
CA LEU A 12 -4.47 21.86 26.12
C LEU A 12 -4.28 20.78 25.03
N LEU A 13 -4.31 19.51 25.43
CA LEU A 13 -4.25 18.37 24.51
C LEU A 13 -5.47 18.30 23.58
N ALA A 14 -6.67 18.59 24.09
CA ALA A 14 -7.89 18.64 23.29
C ALA A 14 -7.85 19.74 22.22
N ILE A 15 -7.37 20.94 22.57
CA ILE A 15 -7.24 22.07 21.63
C ILE A 15 -6.23 21.74 20.51
N MET A 16 -5.09 21.13 20.85
CA MET A 16 -4.08 20.70 19.88
C MET A 16 -4.62 19.65 18.90
N LEU A 17 -5.44 18.71 19.38
CA LEU A 17 -6.09 17.70 18.53
C LEU A 17 -7.09 18.33 17.55
N VAL A 18 -7.89 19.30 17.99
CA VAL A 18 -8.86 19.99 17.12
C VAL A 18 -8.15 20.85 16.07
N ALA A 19 -7.07 21.54 16.44
CA ALA A 19 -6.27 22.34 15.51
C ALA A 19 -5.56 21.49 14.45
N SER A 20 -5.24 20.22 14.75
CA SER A 20 -4.58 19.29 13.82
C SER A 20 -5.47 18.81 12.67
N ILE A 21 -6.81 18.97 12.78
CA ILE A 21 -7.78 18.56 11.75
C ILE A 21 -8.08 19.72 10.79
N ALA A 22 -7.71 20.96 11.14
CA ALA A 22 -7.83 22.13 10.28
C ALA A 22 -6.73 22.12 9.20
N GLY A 23 -6.93 21.30 8.16
CA GLY A 23 -6.09 21.34 6.96
C GLY A 23 -6.21 22.70 6.27
N THR A 24 -5.07 23.35 6.04
CA THR A 24 -5.01 24.54 5.18
C THR A 24 -5.13 24.08 3.73
N VAL A 25 -6.21 24.46 3.05
CA VAL A 25 -6.35 24.27 1.60
C VAL A 25 -5.69 25.47 0.92
N LEU A 26 -4.46 25.29 0.46
CA LEU A 26 -3.75 26.28 -0.33
C LEU A 26 -4.42 26.31 -1.71
N ALA A 27 -5.31 27.28 -1.93
CA ALA A 27 -5.85 27.53 -3.25
C ALA A 27 -4.71 27.93 -4.18
N VAL A 28 -4.55 27.20 -5.28
CA VAL A 28 -3.59 27.55 -6.34
C VAL A 28 -4.03 28.89 -6.97
N ASP A 29 -3.07 29.76 -7.30
CA ASP A 29 -3.35 31.06 -7.94
C ASP A 29 -4.20 30.84 -9.21
N PRO A 30 -5.40 31.46 -9.31
CA PRO A 30 -6.29 31.30 -10.45
C PRO A 30 -5.61 31.50 -11.82
N ASN A 31 -4.62 32.38 -11.89
CA ASN A 31 -3.88 32.63 -13.12
C ASN A 31 -3.08 31.40 -13.59
N THR A 32 -2.60 30.58 -12.66
CA THR A 32 -1.88 29.33 -12.96
C THR A 32 -2.81 28.27 -13.54
N VAL A 33 -4.06 28.20 -13.04
CA VAL A 33 -5.10 27.30 -13.56
C VAL A 33 -5.51 27.74 -14.97
N LEU A 34 -5.79 29.03 -15.15
CA LEU A 34 -6.24 29.60 -16.43
C LEU A 34 -5.16 29.46 -17.52
N ASN A 35 -3.89 29.60 -17.17
CA ASN A 35 -2.77 29.38 -18.11
C ASN A 35 -2.55 27.90 -18.45
N GLY A 36 -2.91 26.97 -17.55
CA GLY A 36 -2.87 25.52 -17.81
C GLY A 36 -4.05 25.00 -18.66
N LEU A 37 -5.11 25.80 -18.80
CA LEU A 37 -6.24 25.52 -19.69
C LEU A 37 -6.01 26.02 -21.13
N ASN A 38 -4.93 26.78 -21.37
CA ASN A 38 -4.52 27.13 -22.71
C ASN A 38 -3.87 25.89 -23.34
N GLY A 39 -4.65 25.17 -24.15
CA GLY A 39 -4.36 23.82 -24.66
C GLY A 39 -3.12 23.73 -25.55
N ASN A 40 -1.93 23.88 -24.96
CA ASN A 40 -0.69 23.40 -25.55
C ASN A 40 -0.54 21.92 -25.15
N GLY A 41 -0.90 21.04 -26.09
CA GLY A 41 -1.05 19.59 -25.95
C GLY A 41 0.21 18.82 -25.51
N ASN A 42 0.69 19.08 -24.30
CA ASN A 42 1.58 18.20 -23.56
C ASN A 42 0.83 17.83 -22.28
N VAL A 43 0.03 16.77 -22.36
CA VAL A 43 -0.44 16.08 -21.15
C VAL A 43 0.81 15.81 -20.34
N GLN A 44 0.95 16.42 -19.15
CA GLN A 44 2.09 16.19 -18.27
C GLN A 44 1.99 14.75 -17.72
N THR A 45 2.37 13.78 -18.54
CA THR A 45 2.41 12.35 -18.22
C THR A 45 3.31 12.07 -17.02
N ASN A 46 4.27 12.95 -16.75
CA ASN A 46 5.14 12.86 -15.58
C ASN A 46 4.38 12.95 -14.26
N ASP A 47 3.38 13.83 -14.16
CA ASP A 47 2.62 13.96 -12.91
C ASP A 47 1.62 12.82 -12.73
N LEU A 48 1.03 12.33 -13.83
CA LEU A 48 0.18 11.13 -13.80
C LEU A 48 0.99 9.86 -13.48
N THR A 49 2.23 9.76 -13.97
CA THR A 49 3.15 8.65 -13.67
C THR A 49 3.61 8.70 -12.21
N LYS A 50 3.87 9.88 -11.65
CA LYS A 50 4.20 10.04 -10.21
C LYS A 50 3.04 9.63 -9.32
N VAL A 51 1.82 10.07 -9.62
CA VAL A 51 0.63 9.68 -8.86
C VAL A 51 0.38 8.17 -8.97
N GLY A 52 0.47 7.62 -10.19
CA GLY A 52 0.33 6.17 -10.41
C GLY A 52 1.39 5.35 -9.65
N ASN A 53 2.65 5.78 -9.66
CA ASN A 53 3.73 5.09 -8.95
C ASN A 53 3.55 5.14 -7.43
N ASN A 54 3.12 6.29 -6.88
CA ASN A 54 2.85 6.42 -5.45
C ASN A 54 1.69 5.51 -5.00
N ILE A 55 0.61 5.44 -5.78
CA ILE A 55 -0.54 4.56 -5.48
C ILE A 55 -0.11 3.09 -5.49
N VAL A 56 0.61 2.66 -6.54
CA VAL A 56 1.12 1.29 -6.66
C VAL A 56 2.05 0.96 -5.49
N THR A 57 2.94 1.88 -5.12
CA THR A 57 3.88 1.69 -4.00
C THR A 57 3.15 1.49 -2.67
N ILE A 58 2.12 2.30 -2.38
CA ILE A 58 1.33 2.16 -1.14
C ILE A 58 0.65 0.79 -1.09
N ILE A 59 0.01 0.36 -2.19
CA ILE A 59 -0.66 -0.95 -2.26
C ILE A 59 0.34 -2.09 -2.09
N GLN A 60 1.53 -1.98 -2.70
CA GLN A 60 2.59 -2.98 -2.55
C GLN A 60 3.09 -3.08 -1.10
N VAL A 61 3.34 -1.95 -0.44
CA VAL A 61 3.79 -1.94 0.96
C VAL A 61 2.74 -2.59 1.86
N VAL A 62 1.48 -2.20 1.74
CA VAL A 62 0.38 -2.80 2.51
C VAL A 62 0.25 -4.30 2.22
N GLY A 63 0.35 -4.71 0.95
CA GLY A 63 0.31 -6.11 0.54
C GLY A 63 1.44 -6.96 1.14
N ILE A 64 2.68 -6.43 1.17
CA ILE A 64 3.83 -7.10 1.77
C ILE A 64 3.61 -7.30 3.28
N VAL A 65 3.14 -6.27 3.99
CA VAL A 65 2.88 -6.36 5.43
C VAL A 65 1.85 -7.45 5.74
N ILE A 66 0.74 -7.49 4.99
CA ILE A 66 -0.30 -8.51 5.17
C ILE A 66 0.25 -9.91 4.85
N ALA A 67 1.03 -10.06 3.77
CA ALA A 67 1.61 -11.33 3.39
C ALA A 67 2.54 -11.91 4.48
N VAL A 68 3.37 -11.06 5.10
CA VAL A 68 4.25 -11.46 6.19
C VAL A 68 3.44 -11.93 7.41
N ILE A 69 2.38 -11.20 7.78
CA ILE A 69 1.52 -11.59 8.92
C ILE A 69 0.86 -12.95 8.69
N VAL A 70 0.29 -13.18 7.49
CA VAL A 70 -0.36 -14.46 7.17
C VAL A 70 0.63 -15.62 7.24
N LEU A 71 1.83 -15.47 6.70
CA LEU A 71 2.88 -16.48 6.77
C LEU A 71 3.30 -16.79 8.22
N LEU A 72 3.46 -15.75 9.06
CA LEU A 72 3.78 -15.93 10.47
C LEU A 72 2.69 -16.70 11.21
N VAL A 73 1.41 -16.36 11.00
CA VAL A 73 0.28 -17.04 11.65
C VAL A 73 0.23 -18.52 11.26
N ILE A 74 0.42 -18.85 9.98
CA ILE A 74 0.44 -20.25 9.51
C ILE A 74 1.65 -20.99 10.06
N GLY A 75 2.83 -20.36 10.07
CA GLY A 75 4.06 -20.94 10.60
C GLY A 75 3.96 -21.28 12.09
N ILE A 76 3.43 -20.35 12.89
CA ILE A 76 3.22 -20.56 14.33
C ILE A 76 2.18 -21.67 14.56
N LYS A 77 1.05 -21.65 13.85
CA LYS A 77 0.03 -22.72 13.94
C LYS A 77 0.60 -24.09 13.63
N TYR A 78 1.46 -24.19 12.61
CA TYR A 78 2.12 -25.45 12.25
C TYR A 78 3.13 -25.93 13.32
N MET A 79 3.86 -25.00 13.95
CA MET A 79 4.84 -25.35 14.99
C MET A 79 4.15 -25.80 16.29
N MET A 80 3.09 -25.11 16.71
CA MET A 80 2.39 -25.35 17.98
C MET A 80 1.34 -26.48 17.94
N GLY A 81 0.89 -26.91 16.75
CA GLY A 81 -0.10 -27.99 16.65
C GLY A 81 0.39 -29.32 17.22
N SER A 82 -0.48 -30.07 17.86
CA SER A 82 -0.23 -31.47 18.25
C SER A 82 -0.08 -32.39 17.03
N ALA A 83 0.38 -33.64 17.19
CA ALA A 83 0.62 -34.55 16.06
C ALA A 83 -0.61 -34.76 15.15
N SER A 84 -1.82 -34.76 15.72
CA SER A 84 -3.08 -34.84 14.97
C SER A 84 -3.37 -33.55 14.21
N GLU A 85 -3.18 -32.41 14.87
CA GLU A 85 -3.43 -31.10 14.25
C GLU A 85 -2.40 -30.77 13.17
N LYS A 86 -1.14 -31.21 13.31
CA LYS A 86 -0.12 -31.02 12.26
C LYS A 86 -0.49 -31.72 10.95
N ALA A 87 -1.18 -32.86 11.00
CA ALA A 87 -1.64 -33.56 9.80
C ALA A 87 -2.73 -32.76 9.06
N GLU A 88 -3.65 -32.15 9.81
CA GLU A 88 -4.72 -31.32 9.28
C GLU A 88 -4.22 -29.95 8.79
N TYR A 89 -3.28 -29.34 9.54
CA TYR A 89 -2.59 -28.13 9.11
C TYR A 89 -1.75 -28.33 7.85
N LYS A 90 -1.15 -29.52 7.66
CA LYS A 90 -0.43 -29.84 6.43
C LYS A 90 -1.37 -29.90 5.22
N LYS A 91 -2.58 -30.47 5.40
CA LYS A 91 -3.57 -30.57 4.33
C LYS A 91 -4.15 -29.20 3.96
N THR A 92 -4.41 -28.36 4.96
CA THR A 92 -4.91 -27.00 4.76
C THR A 92 -3.84 -26.01 4.29
N MET A 93 -2.54 -26.32 4.42
CA MET A 93 -1.44 -25.51 3.87
C MET A 93 -1.30 -25.58 2.34
N ILE A 94 -1.72 -26.69 1.71
CA ILE A 94 -1.61 -26.89 0.25
C ILE A 94 -2.20 -25.71 -0.55
N PRO A 95 -3.45 -25.25 -0.32
CA PRO A 95 -4.01 -24.12 -1.07
C PRO A 95 -3.20 -22.82 -0.92
N TYR A 96 -2.59 -22.57 0.24
CA TYR A 96 -1.75 -21.39 0.45
C TYR A 96 -0.45 -21.46 -0.35
N ILE A 97 0.20 -22.63 -0.38
CA ILE A 97 1.42 -22.86 -1.17
C ILE A 97 1.12 -22.75 -2.67
N VAL A 98 0.02 -23.36 -3.14
CA VAL A 98 -0.39 -23.28 -4.55
C VAL A 98 -0.72 -21.84 -4.93
N GLY A 99 -1.44 -21.10 -4.08
CA GLY A 99 -1.74 -19.69 -4.30
C GLY A 99 -0.47 -18.83 -4.41
N ALA A 100 0.52 -19.06 -3.53
CA ALA A 100 1.81 -18.38 -3.60
C ALA A 100 2.53 -18.68 -4.92
N VAL A 101 2.65 -19.96 -5.31
CA VAL A 101 3.30 -20.37 -6.56
C VAL A 101 2.61 -19.72 -7.77
N LEU A 102 1.28 -19.68 -7.81
CA LEU A 102 0.53 -19.08 -8.91
C LEU A 102 0.78 -17.57 -9.02
N ILE A 103 0.79 -16.83 -7.91
CA ILE A 103 1.05 -15.40 -7.92
C ILE A 103 2.49 -15.10 -8.34
N PHE A 104 3.47 -15.82 -7.79
CA PHE A 104 4.89 -15.62 -8.12
C PHE A 104 5.23 -16.04 -9.56
N ALA A 105 4.74 -17.19 -10.00
CA ALA A 105 4.97 -17.68 -11.36
C ALA A 105 4.22 -16.82 -12.38
N GLY A 106 2.94 -16.50 -12.14
CA GLY A 106 2.13 -15.69 -13.04
C GLY A 106 2.71 -14.30 -13.28
N THR A 107 3.11 -13.60 -12.22
CA THR A 107 3.74 -12.27 -12.34
C THR A 107 5.10 -12.32 -13.05
N SER A 108 5.90 -13.35 -12.79
CA SER A 108 7.18 -13.56 -13.49
C SER A 108 6.99 -13.83 -14.97
N LEU A 109 6.01 -14.66 -15.32
CA LEU A 109 5.72 -15.07 -16.69
C LEU A 109 5.17 -13.91 -17.53
N VAL A 110 4.27 -13.10 -16.97
CA VAL A 110 3.77 -11.87 -17.61
C VAL A 110 4.92 -10.89 -17.89
N ARG A 111 5.85 -10.74 -16.96
CA ARG A 111 7.02 -9.87 -17.14
C ARG A 111 7.91 -10.33 -18.30
N VAL A 112 8.14 -11.64 -18.42
CA VAL A 112 8.91 -12.23 -19.54
C VAL A 112 8.20 -11.99 -20.86
N ILE A 113 6.88 -12.19 -20.93
CA ILE A 113 6.12 -11.93 -22.17
C ILE A 113 6.18 -10.45 -22.54
N TYR A 114 6.02 -9.55 -21.56
CA TYR A 114 6.09 -8.12 -21.79
C TYR A 114 7.46 -7.70 -22.33
N SER A 115 8.55 -8.18 -21.71
CA SER A 115 9.92 -7.83 -22.14
C SER A 115 10.25 -8.38 -23.53
N LEU A 116 9.79 -9.59 -23.86
CA LEU A 116 9.95 -10.17 -25.19
C LEU A 116 9.15 -9.36 -26.23
N SER A 117 7.90 -9.00 -25.92
CA SER A 117 7.04 -8.20 -26.80
C SER A 117 7.65 -6.83 -27.09
N THR A 118 8.16 -6.11 -26.07
CA THR A 118 8.83 -4.82 -26.28
C THR A 118 10.14 -4.95 -27.05
N SER A 119 10.90 -6.03 -26.81
CA SER A 119 12.15 -6.30 -27.55
C SER A 119 11.90 -6.56 -29.03
N VAL A 120 10.81 -7.26 -29.37
CA VAL A 120 10.40 -7.51 -30.76
C VAL A 120 9.81 -6.25 -31.40
N SER A 121 9.03 -5.46 -30.66
CA SER A 121 8.40 -4.24 -31.16
C SER A 121 9.37 -3.05 -31.35
N THR A 122 10.58 -3.12 -30.81
CA THR A 122 11.61 -2.07 -30.96
C THR A 122 12.55 -2.36 -32.16
N LYS A 123 12.25 -3.38 -32.97
CA LYS A 123 12.85 -3.62 -34.29
C LYS A 123 11.88 -3.21 -35.39
#